data_AF-G0RSU5-F1
#
_entry.id   AF-G0RSU5-F1
#
_cell.length_a   1.000
_cell.length_b   1.000
_cell.length_c   1.000
_cell.angle_alpha   90.00
_cell.angle_beta   90.00
_cell.angle_gamma   90.00
#
_symmetry.space_group_name_H-M   'P 1'
#
loop_
_entity.id
_entity.type
_entity.pdbx_description
1 polymer ?
#
loop_
_entity_poly.entity_id
_entity_poly.type
_entity_poly.pdbx_seq_one_letter_code
_entity_poly.pdbx_strand_id
1 'polypeptide(L)'
;MAEERSRDGTEDATDISDLVSTAKSNLEIARQLDIVPLRDGSLTSLAAGPIYWPTSAGAHIPSDIAIRVVHESVFDHGGYKQTLDMLGVQEAPVHVVRSLIRQKHATPGGLTLTACKEHLHFLYLTHEYRRLDDELRHVCVIDQKLRFRRPREEVVYLPGRASFSPEQLLSHKEAADSGGLTCSTYFLNAVLLENPPLVPIDAHFRVHNYPSWKRWLCDCLGIHEQIRLANQPGDDLSDEFAQIAWRQPGIVLGLLAHVWNTQRKTVFERPELVTKVRSVSVPCTTGDLRPLWETYMPFKHLQRRCSEFMKPNEPFPFLDFGTPPPSTEDLSRKWEFLYRDLGVSKNDDLGFLLDILSYIQEANPDGLSSQRCRELTRLYCEMEAACVASEEPESARDICRSFIQDINGIAISPFSGHGPRWVDLKQCSWDGQAVMTNTIPLRYVYEKVLQCSPHELAILYEFYSQTLKCPG
;
A
#
# COMPACT_ATOMS: atom_id res chain seq x y z
N MET A 1 -41.00 -95.64 -0.37
CA MET A 1 -42.03 -95.61 -1.43
C MET A 1 -42.15 -94.14 -1.82
N ALA A 2 -41.41 -93.66 -2.83
CA ALA A 2 -41.74 -93.77 -4.28
C ALA A 2 -43.11 -93.10 -4.53
N GLU A 3 -43.29 -92.03 -5.32
CA GLU A 3 -42.81 -91.66 -6.67
C GLU A 3 -42.77 -90.11 -6.80
N GLU A 4 -41.70 -89.49 -7.32
CA GLU A 4 -41.45 -89.06 -8.72
C GLU A 4 -42.42 -88.00 -9.31
N ARG A 5 -41.91 -86.76 -9.52
CA ARG A 5 -41.63 -86.10 -10.83
C ARG A 5 -42.83 -85.28 -11.35
N SER A 6 -42.72 -84.16 -12.06
CA SER A 6 -41.64 -83.36 -12.67
C SER A 6 -42.31 -82.22 -13.46
N ARG A 7 -41.70 -81.02 -13.51
CA ARG A 7 -41.82 -79.95 -14.54
C ARG A 7 -43.20 -79.29 -14.69
N ASP A 8 -43.31 -77.96 -14.79
CA ASP A 8 -42.67 -77.04 -15.74
C ASP A 8 -42.63 -75.63 -15.09
N GLY A 9 -41.53 -74.87 -15.10
CA GLY A 9 -41.03 -74.11 -16.25
C GLY A 9 -41.43 -72.64 -16.08
N THR A 10 -40.68 -71.81 -15.35
CA THR A 10 -39.76 -70.81 -15.91
C THR A 10 -40.21 -70.16 -17.23
N GLU A 11 -41.27 -69.36 -17.17
CA GLU A 11 -41.52 -68.22 -18.08
C GLU A 11 -41.40 -66.95 -17.24
N ASP A 12 -40.31 -66.20 -17.42
CA ASP A 12 -40.15 -64.80 -16.94
C ASP A 12 -38.74 -64.25 -17.26
N ALA A 13 -37.81 -65.10 -17.70
CA ALA A 13 -36.44 -64.66 -18.06
C ALA A 13 -36.29 -64.15 -19.52
N THR A 14 -37.24 -64.46 -20.41
CA THR A 14 -37.24 -63.98 -21.81
C THR A 14 -37.77 -62.56 -21.97
N ASP A 15 -38.55 -62.04 -21.02
CA ASP A 15 -39.17 -60.71 -21.14
C ASP A 15 -38.23 -59.56 -20.77
N ILE A 16 -37.36 -59.74 -19.76
CA ILE A 16 -36.52 -58.65 -19.27
C ILE A 16 -35.39 -58.31 -20.27
N SER A 17 -34.80 -59.31 -20.91
CA SER A 17 -33.72 -59.10 -21.90
C SER A 17 -34.24 -58.39 -23.15
N ASP A 18 -35.44 -58.73 -23.62
CA ASP A 18 -36.07 -58.14 -24.81
C ASP A 18 -36.61 -56.74 -24.53
N LEU A 19 -37.13 -56.48 -23.31
CA LEU A 19 -37.48 -55.13 -22.85
C LEU A 19 -36.24 -54.24 -22.75
N VAL A 20 -35.12 -54.75 -22.24
CA VAL A 20 -33.85 -53.99 -22.13
C VAL A 20 -33.24 -53.71 -23.51
N SER A 21 -33.33 -54.66 -24.45
CA SER A 21 -32.81 -54.47 -25.81
C SER A 21 -33.66 -53.45 -26.59
N THR A 22 -34.99 -53.53 -26.47
CA THR A 22 -35.93 -52.58 -27.07
C THR A 22 -35.77 -51.19 -26.48
N ALA A 23 -35.60 -51.07 -25.15
CA ALA A 23 -35.35 -49.80 -24.49
C ALA A 23 -34.02 -49.17 -24.94
N LYS A 24 -32.95 -49.97 -25.11
CA LYS A 24 -31.67 -49.49 -25.66
C LYS A 24 -31.80 -48.99 -27.10
N SER A 25 -32.48 -49.75 -27.96
CA SER A 25 -32.73 -49.35 -29.35
C SER A 25 -33.57 -48.07 -29.44
N ASN A 26 -34.60 -47.93 -28.62
CA ASN A 26 -35.44 -46.74 -28.57
C ASN A 26 -34.67 -45.52 -28.06
N LEU A 27 -33.73 -45.71 -27.14
CA LEU A 27 -32.87 -44.65 -26.62
C LEU A 27 -31.84 -44.21 -27.66
N GLU A 28 -31.30 -45.12 -28.47
CA GLU A 28 -30.45 -44.77 -29.62
C GLU A 28 -31.19 -43.98 -30.69
N ILE A 29 -32.44 -44.34 -30.99
CA ILE A 29 -33.29 -43.57 -31.90
C ILE A 29 -33.58 -42.18 -31.32
N ALA A 30 -33.96 -42.10 -30.03
CA ALA A 30 -34.24 -40.84 -29.37
C ALA A 30 -33.03 -39.89 -29.32
N ARG A 31 -31.80 -40.44 -29.22
CA ARG A 31 -30.56 -39.64 -29.30
C ARG A 31 -30.36 -38.98 -30.65
N GLN A 32 -30.92 -39.53 -31.73
CA GLN A 32 -30.81 -38.99 -33.09
C GLN A 32 -31.90 -37.96 -33.43
N LEU A 33 -32.93 -37.82 -32.58
CA LEU A 33 -34.02 -36.86 -32.80
C LEU A 33 -33.67 -35.50 -32.19
N ASP A 34 -34.15 -34.43 -32.83
CA ASP A 34 -34.05 -33.06 -32.32
C ASP A 34 -35.11 -32.83 -31.21
N ILE A 35 -34.89 -33.45 -30.06
CA ILE A 35 -35.84 -33.46 -28.93
C ILE A 35 -35.32 -32.70 -27.71
N VAL A 36 -34.04 -32.31 -27.68
CA VAL A 36 -33.44 -31.63 -26.54
C VAL A 36 -33.48 -30.11 -26.77
N PRO A 37 -34.22 -29.34 -25.95
CA PRO A 37 -34.26 -27.89 -26.06
C PRO A 37 -32.98 -27.27 -25.51
N LEU A 38 -32.31 -26.47 -26.32
CA LEU A 38 -31.16 -25.67 -25.95
C LEU A 38 -31.57 -24.30 -25.42
N ARG A 39 -30.67 -23.68 -24.67
CA ARG A 39 -30.83 -22.32 -24.10
C ARG A 39 -31.10 -21.25 -25.18
N ASP A 40 -30.61 -21.45 -26.40
CA ASP A 40 -30.87 -20.56 -27.54
C ASP A 40 -32.26 -20.72 -28.17
N GLY A 41 -33.09 -21.62 -27.63
CA GLY A 41 -34.43 -21.93 -28.12
C GLY A 41 -34.48 -22.95 -29.26
N SER A 42 -33.32 -23.44 -29.72
CA SER A 42 -33.26 -24.50 -30.74
C SER A 42 -33.49 -25.89 -30.15
N LEU A 43 -33.99 -26.81 -30.96
CA LEU A 43 -34.05 -28.23 -30.63
C LEU A 43 -32.87 -28.94 -31.30
N THR A 44 -32.20 -29.83 -30.58
CA THR A 44 -31.01 -30.53 -31.10
C THR A 44 -30.97 -31.99 -30.68
N SER A 45 -30.28 -32.79 -31.48
CA SER A 45 -29.95 -34.19 -31.24
C SER A 45 -28.62 -34.37 -30.50
N LEU A 46 -28.51 -35.40 -29.64
CA LEU A 46 -27.22 -35.79 -29.04
C LEU A 46 -26.21 -36.34 -30.06
N ALA A 47 -26.64 -36.73 -31.27
CA ALA A 47 -25.74 -37.16 -32.33
C ALA A 47 -24.86 -36.01 -32.86
N ALA A 48 -25.31 -34.75 -32.72
CA ALA A 48 -24.54 -33.57 -33.12
C ALA A 48 -23.40 -33.22 -32.13
N GLY A 49 -23.28 -33.94 -31.01
CA GLY A 49 -22.21 -33.77 -30.02
C GLY A 49 -22.71 -33.83 -28.58
N PRO A 50 -21.85 -33.53 -27.59
CA PRO A 50 -22.27 -33.50 -26.19
C PRO A 50 -23.23 -32.33 -25.92
N ILE A 51 -24.24 -32.59 -25.08
CA ILE A 51 -25.16 -31.59 -24.54
C ILE A 51 -24.95 -31.54 -23.04
N TYR A 52 -24.95 -30.33 -22.48
CA TYR A 52 -24.59 -30.09 -21.10
C TYR A 52 -25.72 -29.51 -20.27
N TRP A 53 -25.69 -29.82 -18.98
CA TRP A 53 -26.49 -29.14 -17.97
C TRP A 53 -26.07 -27.66 -17.84
N PRO A 54 -26.99 -26.76 -17.44
CA PRO A 54 -26.71 -25.33 -17.30
C PRO A 54 -25.80 -24.98 -16.13
N THR A 55 -25.45 -25.96 -15.30
CA THR A 55 -24.49 -25.83 -14.21
C THR A 55 -23.28 -26.72 -14.45
N SER A 56 -22.11 -26.27 -14.00
CA SER A 56 -20.84 -27.01 -13.98
C SER A 56 -20.17 -26.82 -12.62
N ALA A 57 -19.93 -27.92 -11.90
CA ALA A 57 -19.51 -27.95 -10.50
C ALA A 57 -20.38 -27.07 -9.58
N GLY A 58 -21.69 -27.04 -9.82
CA GLY A 58 -22.64 -26.20 -9.08
C GLY A 58 -22.63 -24.70 -9.44
N ALA A 59 -21.78 -24.27 -10.38
CA ALA A 59 -21.77 -22.90 -10.90
C ALA A 59 -22.56 -22.79 -12.22
N HIS A 60 -23.34 -21.73 -12.40
CA HIS A 60 -24.10 -21.50 -13.65
C HIS A 60 -23.17 -21.17 -14.81
N ILE A 61 -23.33 -21.86 -15.94
CA ILE A 61 -22.56 -21.60 -17.16
C ILE A 61 -23.05 -20.29 -17.77
N PRO A 62 -22.18 -19.28 -17.99
CA PRO A 62 -22.58 -17.98 -18.53
C PRO A 62 -23.29 -18.08 -19.88
N SER A 63 -24.27 -17.21 -20.09
CA SER A 63 -25.24 -17.35 -21.20
C SER A 63 -24.67 -17.05 -22.57
N ASP A 64 -23.59 -16.28 -22.64
CA ASP A 64 -22.92 -15.91 -23.87
C ASP A 64 -21.84 -16.91 -24.29
N ILE A 65 -21.59 -17.95 -23.50
CA ILE A 65 -20.65 -19.03 -23.85
C ILE A 65 -21.31 -19.97 -24.86
N ALA A 66 -20.70 -20.09 -26.04
CA ALA A 66 -21.18 -20.93 -27.13
C ALA A 66 -20.94 -22.42 -26.84
N ILE A 67 -21.68 -22.98 -25.89
CA ILE A 67 -21.72 -24.39 -25.54
C ILE A 67 -23.17 -24.87 -25.51
N ARG A 68 -23.40 -26.12 -25.93
CA ARG A 68 -24.75 -26.68 -26.08
C ARG A 68 -25.34 -27.01 -24.71
N VAL A 69 -26.04 -26.04 -24.13
CA VAL A 69 -26.63 -26.11 -22.79
C VAL A 69 -28.14 -26.26 -22.90
N VAL A 70 -28.70 -27.18 -22.10
CA VAL A 70 -30.15 -27.40 -22.00
C VAL A 70 -30.87 -26.15 -21.48
N HIS A 71 -32.05 -25.86 -22.03
CA HIS A 71 -32.91 -24.75 -21.60
C HIS A 71 -33.43 -24.95 -20.16
N GLU A 72 -33.57 -23.89 -19.38
CA GLU A 72 -33.95 -23.99 -17.95
C GLU A 72 -35.41 -24.40 -17.73
N SER A 73 -36.31 -24.18 -18.70
CA SER A 73 -37.71 -24.63 -18.63
C SER A 73 -37.88 -26.16 -18.53
N VAL A 74 -36.80 -26.92 -18.78
CA VAL A 74 -36.74 -28.38 -18.59
C VAL A 74 -36.93 -28.78 -17.12
N PHE A 75 -36.59 -27.90 -16.19
CA PHE A 75 -36.66 -28.17 -14.75
C PHE A 75 -38.09 -28.10 -14.19
N ASP A 76 -39.04 -27.51 -14.92
CA ASP A 76 -40.44 -27.37 -14.49
C ASP A 76 -41.22 -28.70 -14.57
N HIS A 77 -40.66 -29.72 -15.21
CA HIS A 77 -41.28 -31.02 -15.42
C HIS A 77 -40.49 -32.13 -14.70
N GLY A 78 -40.99 -32.59 -13.55
CA GLY A 78 -40.28 -33.49 -12.62
C GLY A 78 -39.78 -34.84 -13.17
N GLY A 79 -40.20 -35.26 -14.36
CA GLY A 79 -39.68 -36.48 -15.03
C GLY A 79 -38.68 -36.22 -16.17
N TYR A 80 -38.58 -34.98 -16.66
CA TYR A 80 -37.82 -34.67 -17.89
C TYR A 80 -36.30 -34.68 -17.64
N LYS A 81 -35.85 -34.37 -16.42
CA LYS A 81 -34.44 -34.47 -16.01
C LYS A 81 -33.90 -35.90 -16.11
N GLN A 82 -34.64 -36.88 -15.57
CA GLN A 82 -34.24 -38.30 -15.62
C GLN A 82 -34.14 -38.82 -17.06
N THR A 83 -35.08 -38.40 -17.92
CA THR A 83 -35.05 -38.74 -19.35
C THR A 83 -33.81 -38.19 -20.04
N LEU A 84 -33.44 -36.93 -19.77
CA LEU A 84 -32.24 -36.30 -20.35
C LEU A 84 -30.94 -36.90 -19.80
N ASP A 85 -30.90 -37.26 -18.51
CA ASP A 85 -29.77 -38.02 -17.93
C ASP A 85 -29.61 -39.36 -18.65
N MET A 86 -30.71 -40.10 -18.89
CA MET A 86 -30.68 -41.36 -19.64
C MET A 86 -30.26 -41.19 -21.10
N LEU A 87 -30.66 -40.08 -21.74
CA LEU A 87 -30.25 -39.74 -23.11
C LEU A 87 -28.75 -39.40 -23.20
N GLY A 88 -28.11 -39.07 -22.09
CA GLY A 88 -26.67 -38.79 -21.99
C GLY A 88 -26.31 -37.30 -21.94
N VAL A 89 -27.24 -36.44 -21.48
CA VAL A 89 -26.89 -35.08 -21.07
C VAL A 89 -25.99 -35.17 -19.84
N GLN A 90 -24.89 -34.44 -19.85
CA GLN A 90 -23.85 -34.52 -18.82
C GLN A 90 -23.49 -33.15 -18.26
N GLU A 91 -22.76 -33.12 -17.15
CA GLU A 91 -22.21 -31.86 -16.64
C GLU A 91 -21.03 -31.40 -17.50
N ALA A 92 -20.95 -30.10 -17.83
CA ALA A 92 -19.83 -29.58 -18.59
C ALA A 92 -18.54 -29.65 -17.76
N PRO A 93 -17.41 -30.11 -18.33
CA PRO A 93 -16.14 -30.05 -17.61
C PRO A 93 -15.74 -28.59 -17.33
N VAL A 94 -15.44 -28.28 -16.06
CA VAL A 94 -15.08 -26.92 -15.60
C VAL A 94 -13.99 -26.27 -16.47
N HIS A 95 -12.94 -27.03 -16.80
CA HIS A 95 -11.82 -26.53 -17.60
C HIS A 95 -12.23 -26.09 -19.03
N VAL A 96 -13.23 -26.74 -19.62
CA VAL A 96 -13.75 -26.36 -20.95
C VAL A 96 -14.44 -25.00 -20.86
N VAL A 97 -15.34 -24.81 -19.89
CA VAL A 97 -16.05 -23.54 -19.70
C VAL A 97 -15.06 -22.40 -19.39
N ARG A 98 -14.10 -22.64 -18.50
CA ARG A 98 -13.04 -21.67 -18.17
C ARG A 98 -12.20 -21.28 -19.41
N SER A 99 -11.89 -22.25 -20.29
CA SER A 99 -11.12 -21.98 -21.51
C SER A 99 -11.88 -21.08 -22.50
N LEU A 100 -13.20 -21.27 -22.62
CA LEU A 100 -14.07 -20.45 -23.47
C LEU A 100 -14.23 -19.03 -22.91
N ILE A 101 -14.39 -18.90 -21.58
CA ILE A 101 -14.37 -17.61 -20.90
C ILE A 101 -13.06 -16.88 -21.22
N ARG A 102 -11.91 -17.54 -21.03
CA ARG A 102 -10.60 -16.95 -21.33
C ARG A 102 -10.48 -16.48 -22.78
N GLN A 103 -10.98 -17.26 -23.74
CA GLN A 103 -10.97 -16.87 -25.15
C GLN A 103 -11.78 -15.58 -25.38
N LYS A 104 -12.94 -15.42 -24.73
CA LYS A 104 -13.72 -14.18 -24.81
C LYS A 104 -12.99 -12.98 -24.20
N HIS A 105 -12.32 -13.16 -23.06
CA HIS A 105 -11.55 -12.08 -22.44
C HIS A 105 -10.28 -11.71 -23.24
N ALA A 106 -9.76 -12.60 -24.10
CA ALA A 106 -8.66 -12.29 -25.00
C ALA A 106 -9.03 -11.27 -26.09
N THR A 107 -10.28 -11.32 -26.60
CA THR A 107 -10.83 -10.38 -27.60
C THR A 107 -12.13 -9.76 -27.09
N PRO A 108 -12.08 -8.77 -26.19
CA PRO A 108 -13.24 -8.30 -25.43
C PRO A 108 -14.24 -7.46 -26.23
N GLY A 109 -14.05 -7.27 -27.54
CA GLY A 109 -14.79 -6.33 -28.40
C GLY A 109 -16.32 -6.54 -28.52
N GLY A 110 -16.91 -7.50 -27.79
CA GLY A 110 -18.34 -7.71 -27.68
C GLY A 110 -18.82 -8.17 -26.30
N LEU A 111 -17.98 -8.08 -25.26
CA LEU A 111 -18.33 -8.55 -23.92
C LEU A 111 -19.22 -7.52 -23.20
N THR A 112 -20.45 -7.89 -22.85
CA THR A 112 -21.34 -7.00 -22.08
C THR A 112 -20.98 -7.00 -20.60
N LEU A 113 -21.45 -6.00 -19.85
CA LEU A 113 -21.27 -5.95 -18.39
C LEU A 113 -21.89 -7.16 -17.68
N THR A 114 -23.06 -7.59 -18.13
CA THR A 114 -23.74 -8.79 -17.61
C THR A 114 -22.92 -10.05 -17.88
N ALA A 115 -22.44 -10.24 -19.12
CA ALA A 115 -21.60 -11.39 -19.47
C ALA A 115 -20.28 -11.40 -18.69
N CYS A 116 -19.63 -10.23 -18.56
CA CYS A 116 -18.43 -10.10 -17.73
C CYS A 116 -18.71 -10.50 -16.27
N LYS A 117 -19.85 -10.10 -15.70
CA LYS A 117 -20.23 -10.48 -14.34
C LYS A 117 -20.43 -11.99 -14.20
N GLU A 118 -21.18 -12.61 -15.11
CA GLU A 118 -21.41 -14.06 -15.13
C GLU A 118 -20.10 -14.83 -15.26
N HIS A 119 -19.18 -14.38 -16.13
CA HIS A 119 -17.85 -14.95 -16.27
C HIS A 119 -17.07 -14.91 -14.95
N LEU A 120 -16.99 -13.76 -14.29
CA LEU A 120 -16.25 -13.62 -13.04
C LEU A 120 -16.89 -14.46 -11.92
N HIS A 121 -18.23 -14.53 -11.85
CA HIS A 121 -18.94 -15.41 -10.91
C HIS A 121 -18.57 -16.88 -11.13
N PHE A 122 -18.58 -17.35 -12.38
CA PHE A 122 -18.20 -18.72 -12.71
C PHE A 122 -16.73 -19.00 -12.34
N LEU A 123 -15.82 -18.08 -12.68
CA LEU A 123 -14.40 -18.20 -12.37
C LEU A 123 -14.12 -18.24 -10.86
N TYR A 124 -14.88 -17.46 -10.07
CA TYR A 124 -14.83 -17.50 -8.62
C TYR A 124 -15.36 -18.82 -8.09
N LEU A 125 -16.59 -19.21 -8.43
CA LEU A 125 -17.22 -20.44 -7.92
C LEU A 125 -16.40 -21.70 -8.24
N THR A 126 -15.66 -21.69 -9.35
CA THR A 126 -14.80 -22.81 -9.80
C THR A 126 -13.33 -22.67 -9.40
N HIS A 127 -13.00 -21.80 -8.43
CA HIS A 127 -11.64 -21.48 -8.02
C HIS A 127 -10.79 -22.68 -7.53
N GLU A 128 -11.41 -23.77 -7.06
CA GLU A 128 -10.71 -24.93 -6.47
C GLU A 128 -9.85 -25.74 -7.46
N TYR A 129 -10.02 -25.53 -8.78
CA TYR A 129 -9.20 -26.16 -9.82
C TYR A 129 -7.87 -25.39 -10.00
N ARG A 130 -6.78 -25.92 -9.43
CA ARG A 130 -5.45 -25.30 -9.22
C ARG A 130 -4.72 -24.71 -10.47
N ARG A 131 -3.84 -23.73 -10.14
CA ARG A 131 -2.83 -22.96 -10.92
C ARG A 131 -3.36 -21.72 -11.65
N LEU A 132 -3.87 -20.77 -10.87
CA LEU A 132 -4.62 -19.60 -11.32
C LEU A 132 -3.79 -18.43 -11.84
N ASP A 133 -2.47 -18.40 -11.61
CA ASP A 133 -1.72 -17.17 -11.82
C ASP A 133 -1.61 -16.79 -13.30
N ASP A 134 -1.50 -17.78 -14.18
CA ASP A 134 -1.43 -17.55 -15.63
C ASP A 134 -2.82 -17.58 -16.30
N GLU A 135 -3.77 -18.36 -15.77
CA GLU A 135 -5.12 -18.44 -16.35
C GLU A 135 -5.91 -17.13 -16.24
N LEU A 136 -5.76 -16.43 -15.11
CA LEU A 136 -6.49 -15.20 -14.83
C LEU A 136 -5.79 -13.96 -15.37
N ARG A 137 -4.57 -14.10 -15.90
CA ARG A 137 -3.75 -12.98 -16.37
C ARG A 137 -4.41 -12.17 -17.48
N HIS A 138 -5.14 -12.85 -18.36
CA HIS A 138 -5.81 -12.22 -19.50
C HIS A 138 -7.28 -11.88 -19.23
N VAL A 139 -7.78 -12.13 -18.02
CA VAL A 139 -9.16 -11.78 -17.65
C VAL A 139 -9.27 -10.27 -17.54
N CYS A 140 -10.07 -9.67 -18.43
CA CYS A 140 -10.44 -8.27 -18.34
C CYS A 140 -11.66 -8.04 -17.43
N VAL A 141 -11.73 -6.85 -16.85
CA VAL A 141 -12.88 -6.32 -16.11
C VAL A 141 -13.35 -5.04 -16.76
N ILE A 142 -14.58 -4.64 -16.46
CA ILE A 142 -15.15 -3.38 -16.97
C ILE A 142 -15.02 -2.30 -15.89
N ASP A 143 -14.42 -1.16 -16.25
CA ASP A 143 -14.30 0.01 -15.39
C ASP A 143 -15.63 0.80 -15.29
N GLN A 144 -15.71 1.77 -14.38
CA GLN A 144 -16.88 2.66 -14.24
C GLN A 144 -17.20 3.46 -15.53
N LYS A 145 -16.21 3.66 -16.40
CA LYS A 145 -16.35 4.35 -17.70
C LYS A 145 -16.70 3.36 -18.84
N LEU A 146 -17.11 2.13 -18.50
CA LEU A 146 -17.47 1.05 -19.42
C LEU A 146 -16.34 0.62 -20.38
N ARG A 147 -15.08 0.75 -19.93
CA ARG A 147 -13.90 0.33 -20.69
C ARG A 147 -13.33 -0.95 -20.12
N PHE A 148 -12.82 -1.81 -21.00
CA PHE A 148 -12.11 -3.02 -20.59
C PHE A 148 -10.75 -2.67 -20.03
N ARG A 149 -10.43 -3.26 -18.88
CA ARG A 149 -9.15 -3.16 -18.20
C ARG A 149 -8.64 -4.53 -17.82
N ARG A 150 -7.34 -4.74 -17.81
CA ARG A 150 -6.72 -5.99 -17.34
C ARG A 150 -6.06 -5.72 -15.99
N PRO A 151 -6.65 -6.14 -14.86
CA PRO A 151 -6.13 -5.75 -13.54
C PRO A 151 -4.73 -6.31 -13.23
N ARG A 152 -4.23 -7.28 -14.00
CA ARG A 152 -2.85 -7.78 -13.91
C ARG A 152 -1.83 -6.98 -14.74
N GLU A 153 -2.28 -6.15 -15.66
CA GLU A 153 -1.45 -5.29 -16.52
C GLU A 153 -1.61 -3.81 -16.15
N GLU A 154 -2.79 -3.43 -15.65
CA GLU A 154 -3.19 -2.07 -15.33
C GLU A 154 -3.66 -1.98 -13.87
N VAL A 155 -3.40 -0.84 -13.23
CA VAL A 155 -3.85 -0.62 -11.85
C VAL A 155 -5.34 -0.31 -11.84
N VAL A 156 -6.14 -1.26 -11.34
CA VAL A 156 -7.59 -1.11 -11.18
C VAL A 156 -7.94 -1.14 -9.69
N TYR A 157 -8.67 -0.14 -9.21
CA TYR A 157 -9.09 -0.03 -7.83
C TYR A 157 -10.54 -0.47 -7.62
N LEU A 158 -10.85 -0.96 -6.42
CA LEU A 158 -12.23 -1.10 -5.99
C LEU A 158 -12.88 0.28 -5.76
N PRO A 159 -14.16 0.45 -6.13
CA PRO A 159 -14.92 1.65 -5.77
C PRO A 159 -15.12 1.71 -4.25
N GLY A 160 -15.17 2.92 -3.71
CA GLY A 160 -15.28 3.14 -2.27
C GLY A 160 -15.48 4.61 -1.90
N ARG A 161 -16.15 4.83 -0.77
CA ARG A 161 -16.34 6.17 -0.16
C ARG A 161 -15.82 6.26 1.27
N ALA A 162 -15.13 5.22 1.72
CA ALA A 162 -14.49 5.22 3.03
C ALA A 162 -13.29 6.18 3.04
N SER A 163 -12.94 6.70 4.22
CA SER A 163 -11.74 7.50 4.40
C SER A 163 -10.52 6.79 3.81
N PHE A 164 -9.71 7.51 3.04
CA PHE A 164 -8.56 7.00 2.30
C PHE A 164 -8.86 5.95 1.22
N SER A 165 -10.13 5.76 0.83
CA SER A 165 -10.44 4.95 -0.34
C SER A 165 -9.85 5.58 -1.61
N PRO A 166 -9.30 4.78 -2.55
CA PRO A 166 -8.72 5.29 -3.78
C PRO A 166 -9.67 6.22 -4.55
N GLU A 167 -10.95 5.85 -4.65
CA GLU A 167 -11.96 6.66 -5.32
C GLU A 167 -12.15 8.00 -4.62
N GLN A 168 -12.26 8.06 -3.28
CA GLN A 168 -12.34 9.35 -2.59
C GLN A 168 -11.08 10.22 -2.81
N LEU A 169 -9.89 9.63 -2.72
CA LEU A 169 -8.62 10.38 -2.81
C LEU A 169 -8.34 10.92 -4.21
N LEU A 170 -8.72 10.16 -5.25
CA LEU A 170 -8.39 10.45 -6.63
C LEU A 170 -9.55 11.12 -7.41
N SER A 171 -10.80 11.04 -6.92
CA SER A 171 -11.95 11.68 -7.56
C SER A 171 -12.02 13.19 -7.32
N HIS A 172 -11.21 13.74 -6.41
CA HIS A 172 -11.17 15.18 -6.16
C HIS A 172 -10.41 15.92 -7.27
N LYS A 173 -11.20 16.40 -8.24
CA LYS A 173 -10.88 17.33 -9.33
C LYS A 173 -9.74 16.89 -10.26
N GLU A 174 -10.15 16.52 -11.48
CA GLU A 174 -9.44 16.87 -12.71
C GLU A 174 -9.27 18.41 -12.74
N ALA A 175 -8.34 18.94 -11.94
CA ALA A 175 -7.94 20.33 -12.03
C ALA A 175 -7.14 20.46 -13.33
N ALA A 176 -7.77 21.13 -14.29
CA ALA A 176 -7.31 21.40 -15.66
C ALA A 176 -5.94 22.12 -15.77
N ASP A 177 -5.24 22.38 -14.66
CA ASP A 177 -3.97 23.12 -14.63
C ASP A 177 -2.85 22.38 -13.87
N SER A 178 -2.93 21.06 -13.71
CA SER A 178 -1.85 20.28 -13.07
C SER A 178 -0.75 19.95 -14.08
N GLY A 179 0.25 20.82 -14.20
CA GLY A 179 1.47 20.54 -14.96
C GLY A 179 2.13 19.22 -14.50
N GLY A 180 2.02 18.18 -15.33
CA GLY A 180 2.99 17.07 -15.40
C GLY A 180 2.57 15.69 -14.88
N LEU A 181 1.63 15.56 -13.95
CA LEU A 181 1.32 14.26 -13.33
C LEU A 181 -0.16 13.88 -13.46
N THR A 182 -0.57 13.44 -14.65
CA THR A 182 -1.89 12.82 -14.86
C THR A 182 -1.80 11.32 -14.64
N CYS A 183 -2.24 10.84 -13.47
CA CYS A 183 -2.37 9.41 -13.23
C CYS A 183 -3.67 8.89 -13.86
N SER A 184 -3.57 7.84 -14.68
CA SER A 184 -4.75 7.15 -15.19
C SER A 184 -5.32 6.24 -14.12
N THR A 185 -6.40 6.67 -13.46
CA THR A 185 -7.04 5.91 -12.39
C THR A 185 -8.27 5.17 -12.94
N TYR A 186 -8.32 3.86 -12.70
CA TYR A 186 -9.40 2.99 -13.15
C TYR A 186 -10.12 2.40 -11.94
N PHE A 187 -11.43 2.58 -11.87
CA PHE A 187 -12.27 2.00 -10.82
C PHE A 187 -13.14 0.90 -11.39
N LEU A 188 -13.22 -0.24 -10.70
CA LEU A 188 -14.08 -1.35 -11.06
C LEU A 188 -15.54 -0.89 -11.10
N ASN A 189 -16.29 -1.34 -12.12
CA ASN A 189 -17.72 -1.05 -12.19
C ASN A 189 -18.47 -1.68 -11.00
N ALA A 190 -19.22 -0.88 -10.26
CA ALA A 190 -19.90 -1.30 -9.03
C ALA A 190 -20.91 -2.45 -9.24
N VAL A 191 -21.49 -2.58 -10.44
CA VAL A 191 -22.43 -3.68 -10.77
C VAL A 191 -21.76 -5.05 -10.64
N LEU A 192 -20.44 -5.14 -10.81
CA LEU A 192 -19.67 -6.38 -10.62
C LEU A 192 -19.54 -6.77 -9.14
N LEU A 193 -19.85 -5.88 -8.20
CA LEU A 193 -19.83 -6.15 -6.76
C LEU A 193 -21.23 -6.45 -6.20
N GLU A 194 -22.29 -6.12 -6.93
CA GLU A 194 -23.67 -6.40 -6.53
C GLU A 194 -23.97 -7.90 -6.60
N ASN A 195 -24.77 -8.43 -5.67
CA ASN A 195 -25.18 -9.83 -5.63
C ASN A 195 -24.00 -10.81 -5.76
N PRO A 196 -23.02 -10.76 -4.82
CA PRO A 196 -21.87 -11.64 -4.87
C PRO A 196 -22.31 -13.12 -4.84
N PRO A 197 -21.63 -14.00 -5.60
CA PRO A 197 -21.97 -15.40 -5.66
C PRO A 197 -21.86 -16.07 -4.28
N LEU A 198 -22.91 -16.77 -3.87
CA LEU A 198 -22.93 -17.55 -2.64
C LEU A 198 -22.14 -18.84 -2.85
N VAL A 199 -21.17 -19.09 -1.97
CA VAL A 199 -20.35 -20.30 -2.04
C VAL A 199 -21.17 -21.48 -1.51
N PRO A 200 -21.29 -22.59 -2.25
CA PRO A 200 -21.98 -23.79 -1.75
C PRO A 200 -21.30 -24.31 -0.48
N ILE A 201 -22.10 -24.75 0.49
CA ILE A 201 -21.61 -25.29 1.78
C ILE A 201 -20.57 -26.39 1.57
N ASP A 202 -20.74 -27.23 0.55
CA ASP A 202 -19.83 -28.34 0.22
C ASP A 202 -18.45 -27.89 -0.29
N ALA A 203 -18.34 -26.69 -0.88
CA ALA A 203 -17.06 -26.12 -1.31
C ALA A 203 -16.21 -25.66 -0.09
N HIS A 204 -16.86 -25.16 0.96
CA HIS A 204 -16.18 -24.82 2.21
C HIS A 204 -15.51 -26.02 2.90
N PHE A 205 -16.01 -27.25 2.66
CA PHE A 205 -15.40 -28.48 3.18
C PHE A 205 -14.23 -28.99 2.32
N ARG A 206 -14.14 -28.59 1.04
CA ARG A 206 -13.11 -29.04 0.09
C ARG A 206 -11.86 -28.16 0.11
N VAL A 207 -12.03 -26.86 0.34
CA VAL A 207 -10.93 -25.89 0.48
C VAL A 207 -10.99 -25.24 1.85
N HIS A 208 -10.00 -25.54 2.69
CA HIS A 208 -9.75 -24.76 3.90
C HIS A 208 -9.49 -23.31 3.48
N ASN A 209 -10.42 -22.41 3.84
CA ASN A 209 -10.35 -20.96 3.60
C ASN A 209 -10.67 -20.50 2.15
N TYR A 210 -11.88 -20.79 1.66
CA TYR A 210 -12.40 -20.20 0.42
C TYR A 210 -12.47 -18.67 0.53
N PRO A 211 -11.82 -17.91 -0.37
CA PRO A 211 -11.76 -16.44 -0.26
C PRO A 211 -13.16 -15.84 -0.46
N SER A 212 -13.45 -14.73 0.23
CA SER A 212 -14.66 -13.96 -0.08
C SER A 212 -14.57 -13.38 -1.50
N TRP A 213 -15.71 -13.07 -2.12
CA TRP A 213 -15.77 -12.46 -3.46
C TRP A 213 -14.80 -11.28 -3.64
N LYS A 214 -14.87 -10.31 -2.72
CA LYS A 214 -13.99 -9.14 -2.72
C LYS A 214 -12.52 -9.54 -2.60
N ARG A 215 -12.20 -10.50 -1.72
CA ARG A 215 -10.83 -10.94 -1.50
C ARG A 215 -10.28 -11.71 -2.71
N TRP A 216 -11.11 -12.49 -3.38
CA TRP A 216 -10.74 -13.16 -4.63
C TRP A 216 -10.45 -12.16 -5.75
N LEU A 217 -11.28 -11.11 -5.90
CA LEU A 217 -11.01 -10.03 -6.85
C LEU A 217 -9.64 -9.38 -6.59
N CYS A 218 -9.30 -9.13 -5.32
CA CYS A 218 -8.01 -8.54 -4.97
C CYS A 218 -6.84 -9.51 -5.18
N ASP A 219 -6.90 -10.68 -4.52
CA ASP A 219 -5.79 -11.62 -4.43
C ASP A 219 -5.58 -12.40 -5.75
N CYS A 220 -6.63 -12.66 -6.52
CA CYS A 220 -6.57 -13.49 -7.73
C CYS A 220 -6.61 -12.70 -9.04
N LEU A 221 -7.37 -11.61 -9.14
CA LEU A 221 -7.39 -10.78 -10.35
C LEU A 221 -6.37 -9.65 -10.32
N GLY A 222 -5.89 -9.23 -9.14
CA GLY A 222 -4.97 -8.10 -9.00
C GLY A 222 -5.66 -6.75 -8.84
N ILE A 223 -6.93 -6.73 -8.44
CA ILE A 223 -7.65 -5.48 -8.16
C ILE A 223 -7.20 -4.91 -6.81
N HIS A 224 -7.01 -3.60 -6.72
CA HIS A 224 -6.46 -2.96 -5.54
C HIS A 224 -7.56 -2.33 -4.65
N GLU A 225 -7.54 -2.62 -3.36
CA GLU A 225 -8.44 -2.00 -2.38
C GLU A 225 -7.89 -0.67 -1.82
N GLN A 226 -6.56 -0.54 -1.76
CA GLN A 226 -5.86 0.60 -1.17
C GLN A 226 -4.91 1.23 -2.19
N ILE A 227 -4.62 2.53 -2.02
CA ILE A 227 -3.57 3.22 -2.79
C ILE A 227 -2.25 2.50 -2.59
N ARG A 228 -1.54 2.26 -3.68
CA ARG A 228 -0.24 1.61 -3.64
C ARG A 228 0.84 2.63 -3.31
N LEU A 229 1.86 2.24 -2.55
CA LEU A 229 3.04 3.06 -2.34
C LEU A 229 4.06 2.90 -3.47
N ALA A 230 4.07 1.74 -4.14
CA ALA A 230 5.09 1.36 -5.11
C ALA A 230 4.52 1.14 -6.52
N ASN A 231 5.27 1.50 -7.56
CA ASN A 231 5.00 1.10 -8.94
C ASN A 231 5.34 -0.39 -9.19
N GLN A 232 4.61 -1.07 -10.09
CA GLN A 232 4.61 -2.54 -10.20
C GLN A 232 5.75 -3.19 -11.01
N PRO A 233 6.70 -2.43 -11.56
CA PRO A 233 8.05 -2.97 -11.67
C PRO A 233 9.16 -2.01 -11.20
N GLY A 234 8.80 -0.84 -10.66
CA GLY A 234 9.76 0.21 -10.32
C GLY A 234 10.13 0.26 -8.84
N ASP A 235 11.31 0.79 -8.58
CA ASP A 235 11.76 1.27 -7.28
C ASP A 235 11.28 2.71 -7.01
N ASP A 236 10.13 3.08 -7.60
CA ASP A 236 9.52 4.40 -7.49
C ASP A 236 8.20 4.38 -6.74
N LEU A 237 7.85 5.55 -6.20
CA LEU A 237 6.53 5.78 -5.64
C LEU A 237 5.47 5.56 -6.73
N SER A 238 4.29 5.09 -6.34
CA SER A 238 3.18 5.05 -7.28
C SER A 238 2.80 6.46 -7.73
N ASP A 239 2.38 6.58 -8.99
CA ASP A 239 1.96 7.86 -9.56
C ASP A 239 0.76 8.43 -8.78
N GLU A 240 -0.13 7.55 -8.30
CA GLU A 240 -1.26 7.91 -7.45
C GLU A 240 -0.82 8.49 -6.11
N PHE A 241 0.09 7.83 -5.41
CA PHE A 241 0.56 8.28 -4.10
C PHE A 241 1.37 9.56 -4.23
N ALA A 242 2.26 9.67 -5.22
CA ALA A 242 3.02 10.88 -5.50
C ALA A 242 2.09 12.07 -5.81
N GLN A 243 1.05 11.85 -6.62
CA GLN A 243 0.05 12.88 -6.92
C GLN A 243 -0.72 13.33 -5.68
N ILE A 244 -1.13 12.39 -4.82
CA ILE A 244 -1.84 12.71 -3.57
C ILE A 244 -0.92 13.50 -2.63
N ALA A 245 0.33 13.06 -2.46
CA ALA A 245 1.30 13.72 -1.59
C ALA A 245 1.58 15.16 -2.04
N TRP A 246 1.66 15.39 -3.34
CA TRP A 246 1.85 16.73 -3.91
C TRP A 246 0.61 17.63 -3.76
N ARG A 247 -0.59 17.11 -4.03
CA ARG A 247 -1.84 17.93 -4.00
C ARG A 247 -2.35 18.19 -2.59
N GLN A 248 -2.20 17.23 -1.68
CA GLN A 248 -2.79 17.25 -0.35
C GLN A 248 -1.79 16.71 0.69
N PRO A 249 -0.69 17.42 0.95
CA PRO A 249 0.32 16.98 1.94
C PRO A 249 -0.27 16.75 3.33
N GLY A 250 -1.33 17.50 3.70
CA GLY A 250 -2.04 17.36 4.98
C GLY A 250 -2.64 15.99 5.27
N ILE A 251 -2.92 15.16 4.26
CA ILE A 251 -3.50 13.83 4.45
C ILE A 251 -2.46 12.70 4.38
N VAL A 252 -1.21 13.01 4.02
CA VAL A 252 -0.15 12.02 3.76
C VAL A 252 0.13 11.16 4.97
N LEU A 253 0.25 11.75 6.17
CA LEU A 253 0.48 10.98 7.40
C LEU A 253 -0.66 9.98 7.64
N GLY A 254 -1.90 10.44 7.51
CA GLY A 254 -3.07 9.58 7.66
C GLY A 254 -3.13 8.45 6.62
N LEU A 255 -2.79 8.76 5.37
CA LEU A 255 -2.73 7.79 4.28
C LEU A 255 -1.64 6.75 4.53
N LEU A 256 -0.43 7.18 4.92
CA LEU A 256 0.66 6.29 5.28
C LEU A 256 0.22 5.35 6.42
N ALA A 257 -0.36 5.87 7.50
CA ALA A 257 -0.87 5.02 8.58
C ALA A 257 -1.92 4.00 8.11
N HIS A 258 -2.74 4.34 7.13
CA HIS A 258 -3.76 3.45 6.56
C HIS A 258 -3.16 2.31 5.73
N VAL A 259 -2.11 2.57 4.95
CA VAL A 259 -1.53 1.61 4.00
C VAL A 259 -0.25 0.93 4.48
N TRP A 260 0.39 1.45 5.54
CA TRP A 260 1.71 0.99 5.97
C TRP A 260 1.68 -0.48 6.38
N ASN A 261 0.72 -0.90 7.21
CA ASN A 261 0.68 -2.27 7.72
C ASN A 261 0.58 -3.34 6.61
N THR A 262 -0.08 -3.02 5.50
CA THR A 262 -0.26 -3.95 4.38
C THR A 262 0.92 -3.94 3.40
N GLN A 263 1.59 -2.79 3.25
CA GLN A 263 2.62 -2.59 2.22
C GLN A 263 4.06 -2.51 2.77
N ARG A 264 4.23 -2.43 4.10
CA ARG A 264 5.53 -2.32 4.79
C ARG A 264 6.55 -3.32 4.25
N LYS A 265 6.16 -4.60 4.16
CA LYS A 265 7.06 -5.67 3.70
C LYS A 265 7.58 -5.39 2.29
N THR A 266 6.69 -5.07 1.36
CA THR A 266 7.03 -4.75 -0.03
C THR A 266 7.92 -3.52 -0.14
N VAL A 267 7.70 -2.50 0.69
CA VAL A 267 8.53 -1.30 0.73
C VAL A 267 9.94 -1.63 1.23
N PHE A 268 10.07 -2.40 2.32
CA PHE A 268 11.37 -2.77 2.88
C PHE A 268 12.20 -3.70 1.99
N GLU A 269 11.56 -4.49 1.13
CA GLU A 269 12.27 -5.30 0.13
C GLU A 269 12.95 -4.44 -0.96
N ARG A 270 12.66 -3.13 -1.01
CA ARG A 270 13.18 -2.19 -2.02
C ARG A 270 13.81 -0.95 -1.36
N PRO A 271 15.14 -0.93 -1.13
CA PRO A 271 15.80 0.15 -0.40
C PRO A 271 15.60 1.55 -1.01
N GLU A 272 15.63 1.67 -2.33
CA GLU A 272 15.39 2.94 -3.03
C GLU A 272 13.99 3.49 -2.77
N LEU A 273 12.99 2.61 -2.73
CA LEU A 273 11.62 2.99 -2.41
C LEU A 273 11.49 3.46 -0.95
N VAL A 274 12.19 2.82 -0.01
CA VAL A 274 12.24 3.31 1.38
C VAL A 274 12.75 4.73 1.42
N THR A 275 13.87 5.02 0.75
CA THR A 275 14.43 6.38 0.67
C THR A 275 13.42 7.37 0.10
N LYS A 276 12.72 7.01 -0.98
CA LYS A 276 11.70 7.88 -1.57
C LYS A 276 10.51 8.13 -0.65
N VAL A 277 10.01 7.10 0.05
CA VAL A 277 8.93 7.26 1.04
C VAL A 277 9.40 8.19 2.17
N ARG A 278 10.65 8.05 2.63
CA ARG A 278 11.26 8.95 3.62
C ARG A 278 11.39 10.38 3.12
N SER A 279 11.63 10.58 1.83
CA SER A 279 11.76 11.90 1.22
C SER A 279 10.42 12.59 0.93
N VAL A 280 9.28 11.95 1.19
CA VAL A 280 7.96 12.55 0.98
C VAL A 280 7.79 13.77 1.89
N SER A 281 7.40 14.90 1.28
CA SER A 281 7.15 16.14 2.00
C SER A 281 5.85 16.07 2.80
N VAL A 282 5.93 16.42 4.08
CA VAL A 282 4.81 16.41 5.04
C VAL A 282 4.75 17.76 5.77
N PRO A 283 3.54 18.18 6.22
CA PRO A 283 3.39 19.42 6.93
C PRO A 283 4.04 19.37 8.32
N CYS A 284 4.74 20.44 8.65
CA CYS A 284 5.24 20.70 9.99
C CYS A 284 4.33 21.70 10.71
N THR A 285 4.39 21.75 12.04
CA THR A 285 3.60 22.66 12.87
C THR A 285 3.88 24.15 12.59
N THR A 286 5.00 24.40 11.93
CA THR A 286 5.50 25.69 11.45
C THR A 286 4.86 26.13 10.13
N GLY A 287 4.11 25.24 9.47
CA GLY A 287 3.36 25.51 8.23
C GLY A 287 4.15 25.22 6.94
N ASP A 288 5.45 24.96 7.03
CA ASP A 288 6.28 24.51 5.92
C ASP A 288 6.15 23.00 5.68
N LEU A 289 6.56 22.58 4.49
CA LEU A 289 6.64 21.17 4.10
C LEU A 289 8.09 20.72 4.19
N ARG A 290 8.34 19.64 4.92
CA ARG A 290 9.67 19.03 5.06
C ARG A 290 9.63 17.54 4.73
N PRO A 291 10.71 16.96 4.18
CA PRO A 291 10.82 15.51 4.02
C PRO A 291 10.61 14.78 5.35
N LEU A 292 9.90 13.65 5.37
CA LEU A 292 9.64 12.88 6.61
C LEU A 292 10.92 12.64 7.44
N TRP A 293 12.03 12.28 6.81
CA TRP A 293 13.28 11.99 7.53
C TRP A 293 13.94 13.20 8.19
N GLU A 294 13.57 14.43 7.81
CA GLU A 294 14.06 15.69 8.42
C GLU A 294 13.12 16.21 9.51
N THR A 295 12.12 15.44 9.92
CA THR A 295 11.10 15.89 10.88
C THR A 295 11.18 15.20 12.23
N TYR A 296 10.55 15.82 13.23
CA TYR A 296 10.50 15.33 14.59
C TYR A 296 9.08 14.98 15.03
N MET A 297 8.97 13.91 15.81
CA MET A 297 7.73 13.58 16.51
C MET A 297 7.39 14.70 17.52
N PRO A 298 6.13 15.18 17.60
CA PRO A 298 5.71 16.26 18.49
C PRO A 298 5.50 15.76 19.93
N PHE A 299 6.46 15.03 20.48
CA PHE A 299 6.41 14.62 21.87
C PHE A 299 6.59 15.83 22.80
N LYS A 300 5.79 15.90 23.87
CA LYS A 300 5.82 17.02 24.82
C LYS A 300 7.20 17.28 25.44
N HIS A 301 8.02 16.24 25.62
CA HIS A 301 9.36 16.40 26.17
C HIS A 301 10.31 17.08 25.17
N LEU A 302 10.25 16.72 23.87
CA LEU A 302 11.01 17.37 22.81
C LEU A 302 10.56 18.81 22.61
N GLN A 303 9.24 19.06 22.59
CA GLN A 303 8.70 20.42 22.48
C GLN A 303 9.17 21.32 23.64
N ARG A 304 9.13 20.80 24.87
CA ARG A 304 9.66 21.52 26.04
C ARG A 304 11.14 21.80 25.88
N ARG A 305 11.92 20.79 25.47
CA ARG A 305 13.36 20.92 25.29
C ARG A 305 13.71 21.95 24.22
N CYS A 306 13.05 21.90 23.08
CA CYS A 306 13.16 22.90 22.01
C CYS A 306 12.87 24.31 22.53
N SER A 307 11.82 24.49 23.34
CA SER A 307 11.47 25.80 23.91
C SER A 307 12.47 26.36 24.93
N GLU A 308 13.40 25.54 25.44
CA GLU A 308 14.49 26.02 26.30
C GLU A 308 15.54 26.83 25.51
N PHE A 309 15.70 26.54 24.21
CA PHE A 309 16.72 27.16 23.36
C PHE A 309 16.14 28.09 22.30
N MET A 310 15.02 27.70 21.70
CA MET A 310 14.43 28.38 20.55
C MET A 310 13.40 29.43 20.96
N LYS A 311 13.34 30.52 20.20
CA LYS A 311 12.31 31.57 20.35
C LYS A 311 11.05 31.22 19.55
N PRO A 312 9.88 31.81 19.87
CA PRO A 312 8.62 31.51 19.18
C PRO A 312 8.62 31.76 17.67
N ASN A 313 9.53 32.59 17.17
CA ASN A 313 9.70 32.90 15.75
C ASN A 313 10.77 32.04 15.04
N GLU A 314 11.43 31.14 15.76
CA GLU A 314 12.43 30.21 15.22
C GLU A 314 11.73 28.86 14.98
N PRO A 315 11.43 28.49 13.71
CA PRO A 315 10.64 27.29 13.41
C PRO A 315 11.47 26.01 13.61
N PHE A 316 10.89 25.02 14.29
CA PHE A 316 11.45 23.67 14.41
C PHE A 316 10.49 22.63 13.77
N PRO A 317 10.99 21.64 13.02
CA PRO A 317 10.18 20.80 12.11
C PRO A 317 9.45 19.67 12.84
N PHE A 318 8.59 19.99 13.81
CA PHE A 318 7.69 19.00 14.40
C PHE A 318 6.57 18.66 13.42
N LEU A 319 6.27 17.36 13.27
CA LEU A 319 5.18 16.89 12.42
C LEU A 319 3.83 17.48 12.83
N ASP A 320 3.06 17.96 11.85
CA ASP A 320 1.68 18.38 12.05
C ASP A 320 0.70 17.26 11.72
N PHE A 321 -0.03 16.81 12.74
CA PHE A 321 -1.10 15.82 12.61
C PHE A 321 -2.50 16.44 12.45
N GLY A 322 -2.57 17.76 12.37
CA GLY A 322 -3.81 18.53 12.33
C GLY A 322 -4.43 18.69 13.72
N THR A 323 -5.66 19.22 13.72
CA THR A 323 -6.45 19.46 14.94
C THR A 323 -7.59 18.46 15.07
N PRO A 324 -7.75 17.77 16.22
CA PRO A 324 -6.90 17.83 17.41
C PRO A 324 -5.60 17.03 17.25
N PRO A 325 -4.51 17.42 17.95
CA PRO A 325 -3.27 16.66 17.94
C PRO A 325 -3.45 15.29 18.60
N PRO A 326 -2.71 14.26 18.16
CA PRO A 326 -2.78 12.91 18.72
C PRO A 326 -2.32 12.88 20.18
N SER A 327 -2.86 11.92 20.93
CA SER A 327 -2.40 11.68 22.31
C SER A 327 -0.97 11.11 22.33
N THR A 328 -0.29 11.20 23.48
CA THR A 328 1.06 10.60 23.63
C THR A 328 1.05 9.08 23.43
N GLU A 329 -0.05 8.42 23.79
CA GLU A 329 -0.24 6.98 23.56
C GLU A 329 -0.39 6.68 22.07
N ASP A 330 -1.16 7.49 21.33
CA ASP A 330 -1.30 7.36 19.88
C ASP A 330 0.03 7.59 19.17
N LEU A 331 0.79 8.62 19.56
CA LEU A 331 2.14 8.88 19.02
C LEU A 331 3.07 7.68 19.23
N SER A 332 2.92 6.97 20.34
CA SER A 332 3.78 5.83 20.70
C SER A 332 3.33 4.51 20.09
N ARG A 333 2.02 4.32 19.83
CA ARG A 333 1.47 3.05 19.33
C ARG A 333 1.05 3.12 17.86
N LYS A 334 0.15 4.05 17.52
CA LYS A 334 -0.39 4.18 16.16
C LYS A 334 0.66 4.72 15.19
N TRP A 335 1.46 5.67 15.66
CA TRP A 335 2.44 6.39 14.85
C TRP A 335 3.88 5.89 15.03
N GLU A 336 4.06 4.75 15.71
CA GLU A 336 5.38 4.15 15.98
C GLU A 336 6.21 3.95 14.70
N PHE A 337 5.53 3.57 13.62
CA PHE A 337 6.17 3.29 12.33
C PHE A 337 6.89 4.51 11.75
N LEU A 338 6.48 5.74 12.08
CA LEU A 338 7.12 6.95 11.57
C LEU A 338 8.59 7.03 12.00
N TYR A 339 8.86 6.83 13.29
CA TYR A 339 10.22 6.88 13.81
C TYR A 339 10.97 5.55 13.74
N ARG A 340 10.25 4.42 13.78
CA ARG A 340 10.87 3.10 13.68
C ARG A 340 11.29 2.76 12.25
N ASP A 341 10.44 3.09 11.28
CA ASP A 341 10.58 2.62 9.90
C ASP A 341 10.95 3.76 8.92
N LEU A 342 10.40 4.97 9.12
CA LEU A 342 10.48 6.08 8.18
C LEU A 342 11.45 7.21 8.59
N GLY A 343 12.25 7.00 9.65
CA GLY A 343 13.35 7.90 10.01
C GLY A 343 12.91 9.24 10.61
N VAL A 344 11.66 9.38 11.05
CA VAL A 344 11.24 10.55 11.84
C VAL A 344 11.94 10.51 13.20
N SER A 345 12.56 11.61 13.60
CA SER A 345 13.31 11.66 14.87
C SER A 345 12.39 11.71 16.09
N LYS A 346 12.79 11.06 17.17
CA LYS A 346 12.02 11.01 18.43
C LYS A 346 12.83 11.19 19.72
N ASN A 347 14.16 11.32 19.62
CA ASN A 347 15.04 11.34 20.77
C ASN A 347 15.57 12.76 21.00
N ASP A 348 15.88 13.06 22.26
CA ASP A 348 16.65 14.24 22.70
C ASP A 348 18.13 13.83 22.78
N ASP A 349 18.75 13.64 21.62
CA ASP A 349 20.15 13.21 21.49
C ASP A 349 21.02 14.33 20.88
N LEU A 350 22.31 14.03 20.63
CA LEU A 350 23.22 14.99 20.02
C LEU A 350 22.71 15.50 18.66
N GLY A 351 22.05 14.64 17.86
CA GLY A 351 21.45 15.05 16.59
C GLY A 351 20.36 16.09 16.77
N PHE A 352 19.49 15.91 17.78
CA PHE A 352 18.47 16.90 18.13
C PHE A 352 19.07 18.25 18.53
N LEU A 353 20.15 18.27 19.32
CA LEU A 353 20.83 19.51 19.69
C LEU A 353 21.47 20.20 18.47
N LEU A 354 22.07 19.44 17.57
CA LEU A 354 22.67 19.95 16.32
C LEU A 354 21.60 20.53 15.40
N ASP A 355 20.45 19.87 15.26
CA ASP A 355 19.33 20.39 14.48
C ASP A 355 18.77 21.67 15.10
N ILE A 356 18.63 21.74 16.44
CA ILE A 356 18.25 23.00 17.12
C ILE A 356 19.21 24.14 16.74
N LEU A 357 20.51 23.90 16.75
CA LEU A 357 21.50 24.90 16.33
C LEU A 357 21.31 25.32 14.87
N SER A 358 21.10 24.36 13.97
CA SER A 358 20.85 24.62 12.54
C SER A 358 19.59 25.47 12.34
N TYR A 359 18.48 25.13 13.00
CA TYR A 359 17.23 25.89 12.88
C TYR A 359 17.30 27.28 13.52
N ILE A 360 18.06 27.46 14.61
CA ILE A 360 18.36 28.79 15.16
C ILE A 360 19.13 29.62 14.14
N GLN A 361 20.11 29.03 13.45
CA GLN A 361 20.88 29.71 12.43
C GLN A 361 20.05 30.07 11.19
N GLU A 362 19.25 29.13 10.67
CA GLU A 362 18.33 29.36 9.55
C GLU A 362 17.37 30.53 9.83
N ALA A 363 16.87 30.62 11.06
CA ALA A 363 15.98 31.70 11.48
C ALA A 363 16.69 33.04 11.70
N ASN A 364 18.02 33.04 11.90
CA ASN A 364 18.82 34.22 12.23
C ASN A 364 20.08 34.30 11.34
N PRO A 365 19.95 34.46 10.02
CA PRO A 365 21.09 34.41 9.09
C PRO A 365 22.11 35.53 9.33
N ASP A 366 21.67 36.69 9.79
CA ASP A 366 22.52 37.85 10.10
C ASP A 366 23.22 37.76 11.46
N GLY A 367 23.13 36.61 12.14
CA GLY A 367 23.72 36.37 13.45
C GLY A 367 22.79 36.72 14.62
N LEU A 368 23.31 36.57 15.83
CA LEU A 368 22.54 36.66 17.08
C LEU A 368 22.95 37.87 17.93
N SER A 369 21.99 38.44 18.66
CA SER A 369 22.28 39.46 19.68
C SER A 369 23.15 38.89 20.80
N SER A 370 23.85 39.74 21.56
CA SER A 370 24.71 39.28 22.67
C SER A 370 23.96 38.42 23.70
N GLN A 371 22.71 38.79 24.01
CA GLN A 371 21.86 38.01 24.90
C GLN A 371 21.54 36.62 24.32
N ARG A 372 21.23 36.53 23.02
CA ARG A 372 20.97 35.25 22.36
C ARG A 372 22.23 34.39 22.24
N CYS A 373 23.39 34.98 21.96
CA CYS A 373 24.67 34.27 21.99
C CYS A 373 24.98 33.69 23.38
N ARG A 374 24.63 34.43 24.45
CA ARG A 374 24.79 33.91 25.81
C ARG A 374 23.87 32.72 26.08
N GLU A 375 22.61 32.79 25.66
CA GLU A 375 21.68 31.67 25.75
C GLU A 375 22.17 30.44 24.95
N LEU A 376 22.71 30.68 23.74
CA LEU A 376 23.27 29.63 22.88
C LEU A 376 24.52 28.96 23.49
N THR A 377 25.25 29.65 24.35
CA THR A 377 26.41 29.07 25.05
C THR A 377 26.01 27.82 25.85
N ARG A 378 24.80 27.82 26.44
CA ARG A 378 24.27 26.64 27.13
C ARG A 378 24.09 25.46 26.17
N LEU A 379 23.66 25.71 24.93
CA LEU A 379 23.50 24.66 23.93
C LEU A 379 24.84 23.99 23.59
N TYR A 380 25.92 24.78 23.40
CA TYR A 380 27.27 24.23 23.20
C TYR A 380 27.74 23.38 24.38
N CYS A 381 27.50 23.83 25.62
CA CYS A 381 27.82 23.04 26.81
C CYS A 381 27.06 21.71 26.86
N GLU A 382 25.78 21.70 26.46
CA GLU A 382 24.98 20.49 26.43
C GLU A 382 25.38 19.55 25.30
N MET A 383 25.82 20.07 24.15
CA MET A 383 26.43 19.26 23.08
C MET A 383 27.71 18.58 23.56
N GLU A 384 28.58 19.28 24.31
CA GLU A 384 29.77 18.67 24.89
C GLU A 384 29.41 17.56 25.88
N ALA A 385 28.45 17.83 26.78
CA ALA A 385 27.97 16.84 27.72
C ALA A 385 27.39 15.60 27.01
N ALA A 386 26.66 15.80 25.91
CA ALA A 386 26.12 14.71 25.09
C ALA A 386 27.23 13.91 24.39
N CYS A 387 28.28 14.58 23.89
CA CYS A 387 29.45 13.90 23.31
C CYS A 387 30.17 13.04 24.36
N VAL A 388 30.38 13.58 25.57
CA VAL A 388 31.05 12.86 26.68
C VAL A 388 30.21 11.69 27.18
N ALA A 389 28.89 11.84 27.21
CA ALA A 389 27.97 10.80 27.67
C ALA A 389 27.69 9.71 26.61
N SER A 390 28.12 9.90 25.36
CA SER A 390 27.97 8.92 24.27
C SER A 390 28.70 7.61 24.57
N GLU A 391 28.17 6.49 24.10
CA GLU A 391 28.86 5.20 24.12
C GLU A 391 30.15 5.23 23.28
N GLU A 392 30.17 6.06 22.24
CA GLU A 392 31.33 6.35 21.39
C GLU A 392 31.62 7.86 21.37
N PRO A 393 32.39 8.36 22.36
CA PRO A 393 32.65 9.80 22.48
C PRO A 393 33.39 10.39 21.28
N GLU A 394 34.41 9.72 20.75
CA GLU A 394 35.18 10.22 19.61
C GLU A 394 34.34 10.30 18.33
N SER A 395 33.52 9.28 18.05
CA SER A 395 32.56 9.29 16.94
C SER A 395 31.56 10.46 17.07
N ALA A 396 31.00 10.66 18.26
CA ALA A 396 30.07 11.75 18.54
C ALA A 396 30.71 13.13 18.35
N ARG A 397 31.95 13.29 18.81
CA ARG A 397 32.73 14.53 18.63
C ARG A 397 33.02 14.82 17.17
N ASP A 398 33.37 13.81 16.39
CA ASP A 398 33.64 13.96 14.96
C ASP A 398 32.36 14.33 14.18
N ILE A 399 31.22 13.73 14.52
CA ILE A 399 29.90 14.13 13.97
C ILE A 399 29.60 15.59 14.31
N CYS A 400 29.71 15.96 15.59
CA CYS A 400 29.47 17.32 16.07
C CYS A 400 30.37 18.33 15.34
N ARG A 401 31.66 18.02 15.20
CA ARG A 401 32.64 18.85 14.50
C ARG A 401 32.29 19.01 13.03
N SER A 402 32.02 17.92 12.31
CA SER A 402 31.69 17.97 10.88
C SER A 402 30.45 18.83 10.66
N PHE A 403 29.39 18.58 11.44
CA PHE A 403 28.14 19.31 11.30
C PHE A 403 28.31 20.82 11.56
N ILE A 404 28.97 21.20 12.66
CA ILE A 404 29.19 22.61 12.99
C ILE A 404 30.05 23.31 11.95
N GLN A 405 31.03 22.61 11.36
CA GLN A 405 31.82 23.15 10.25
C GLN A 405 30.96 23.36 9.01
N ASP A 406 30.11 22.40 8.65
CA ASP A 406 29.28 22.45 7.45
C ASP A 406 28.27 23.60 7.50
N ILE A 407 27.69 23.88 8.66
CA ILE A 407 26.72 24.97 8.83
C ILE A 407 27.35 26.32 9.20
N ASN A 408 28.65 26.39 9.55
CA ASN A 408 29.26 27.57 10.20
C ASN A 408 28.61 27.89 11.57
N GLY A 409 28.40 26.88 12.39
CA GLY A 409 27.54 26.92 13.57
C GLY A 409 28.08 27.66 14.79
N ILE A 410 29.11 28.51 14.65
CA ILE A 410 29.68 29.30 15.75
C ILE A 410 29.10 30.72 15.72
N ALA A 411 28.28 31.07 16.72
CA ALA A 411 27.72 32.40 16.83
C ALA A 411 28.67 33.37 17.55
N ILE A 412 28.98 34.49 16.91
CA ILE A 412 29.80 35.56 17.47
C ILE A 412 28.94 36.78 17.77
N SER A 413 28.92 37.18 19.04
CA SER A 413 28.29 38.42 19.48
C SER A 413 28.95 39.64 18.82
N PRO A 414 28.20 40.74 18.60
CA PRO A 414 28.79 42.00 18.14
C PRO A 414 29.99 42.39 19.02
N PHE A 415 31.16 42.55 18.41
CA PHE A 415 32.42 42.85 19.10
C PHE A 415 33.37 43.62 18.18
N SER A 416 34.14 44.55 18.76
CA SER A 416 35.22 45.28 18.09
C SER A 416 34.83 45.99 16.77
N GLY A 417 33.60 46.50 16.70
CA GLY A 417 33.09 47.17 15.49
C GLY A 417 32.55 46.23 14.42
N HIS A 418 32.59 44.92 14.63
CA HIS A 418 31.91 43.93 13.81
C HIS A 418 30.49 43.66 14.34
N GLY A 419 29.54 43.53 13.42
CA GLY A 419 28.18 43.11 13.73
C GLY A 419 28.10 41.64 14.18
N PRO A 420 26.91 41.19 14.58
CA PRO A 420 26.67 39.78 14.88
C PRO A 420 26.88 38.95 13.61
N ARG A 421 27.40 37.72 13.76
CA ARG A 421 27.58 36.81 12.63
C ARG A 421 27.80 35.36 13.06
N TRP A 422 27.53 34.46 12.14
CA TRP A 422 27.96 33.05 12.18
C TRP A 422 29.34 32.93 11.53
N VAL A 423 30.23 32.09 12.09
CA VAL A 423 31.62 31.97 11.62
C VAL A 423 32.06 30.52 11.46
N ASP A 424 32.94 30.30 10.48
CA ASP A 424 33.62 29.02 10.27
C ASP A 424 34.63 28.77 11.39
N LEU A 425 34.73 27.52 11.84
CA LEU A 425 35.68 27.08 12.86
C LEU A 425 37.14 27.49 12.57
N LYS A 426 37.56 27.52 11.30
CA LYS A 426 38.91 27.91 10.86
C LYS A 426 39.23 29.38 11.15
N GLN A 427 38.20 30.21 11.37
CA GLN A 427 38.34 31.61 11.74
C GLN A 427 38.45 31.81 13.25
N CYS A 428 38.35 30.75 14.04
CA CYS A 428 38.37 30.80 15.50
C CYS A 428 39.69 30.30 16.06
N SER A 429 40.09 30.84 17.21
CA SER A 429 41.13 30.30 18.07
C SER A 429 40.70 30.49 19.53
N TRP A 430 40.98 29.52 20.39
CA TRP A 430 40.60 29.63 21.80
C TRP A 430 41.41 30.69 22.53
N ASP A 431 42.75 30.62 22.48
CA ASP A 431 43.68 31.53 23.17
C ASP A 431 44.37 32.54 22.24
N GLY A 432 43.92 32.66 20.99
CA GLY A 432 44.52 33.52 19.96
C GLY A 432 44.70 34.98 20.40
N GLN A 433 45.88 35.56 20.13
CA GLN A 433 46.11 36.98 20.35
C GLN A 433 45.47 37.81 19.24
N ALA A 434 44.67 38.81 19.61
CA ALA A 434 43.92 39.68 18.68
C ALA A 434 44.77 40.54 17.72
N VAL A 435 46.09 40.37 17.70
CA VAL A 435 47.02 41.41 17.23
C VAL A 435 47.59 41.17 15.83
N MET A 436 47.52 39.95 15.24
CA MET A 436 48.14 39.74 13.91
C MET A 436 47.44 38.78 12.93
N THR A 437 46.40 38.06 13.33
CA THR A 437 45.67 37.12 12.46
C THR A 437 44.19 37.47 12.42
N ASN A 438 43.53 37.20 11.28
CA ASN A 438 42.09 37.39 11.06
C ASN A 438 41.23 36.38 11.88
N THR A 439 41.76 35.93 13.03
CA THR A 439 41.25 34.87 13.90
C THR A 439 40.55 35.47 15.11
N ILE A 440 39.39 34.92 15.45
CA ILE A 440 38.50 35.40 16.51
C ILE A 440 38.91 34.72 17.83
N PRO A 441 39.28 35.50 18.88
CA PRO A 441 39.68 34.96 20.17
C PRO A 441 38.46 34.54 21.00
N LEU A 442 38.07 33.27 20.91
CA LEU A 442 36.83 32.77 21.52
C LEU A 442 36.82 32.94 23.04
N ARG A 443 37.92 32.64 23.73
CA ARG A 443 37.99 32.80 25.19
C ARG A 443 37.67 34.22 25.63
N TYR A 444 38.21 35.23 24.94
CA TYR A 444 37.93 36.63 25.23
C TYR A 444 36.44 36.97 25.01
N VAL A 445 35.85 36.48 23.92
CA VAL A 445 34.43 36.70 23.61
C VAL A 445 33.55 36.10 24.71
N TYR A 446 33.76 34.82 25.07
CA TYR A 446 32.94 34.17 26.09
C TYR A 446 33.17 34.76 27.49
N GLU A 447 34.41 35.06 27.87
CA GLU A 447 34.73 35.57 29.21
C GLU A 447 34.37 37.04 29.38
N LYS A 448 34.75 37.92 28.44
CA LYS A 448 34.63 39.38 28.60
C LYS A 448 33.36 39.96 27.98
N VAL A 449 32.93 39.45 26.83
CA VAL A 449 31.75 39.98 26.13
C VAL A 449 30.48 39.31 26.63
N LEU A 450 30.46 37.97 26.69
CA LEU A 450 29.30 37.20 27.12
C LEU A 450 29.26 36.95 28.63
N GLN A 451 30.33 37.24 29.37
CA GLN A 451 30.44 37.14 30.84
C GLN A 451 30.17 35.72 31.38
N CYS A 452 30.63 34.69 30.65
CA CYS A 452 30.46 33.29 31.05
C CYS A 452 31.09 32.99 32.41
N SER A 453 30.44 32.16 33.21
CA SER A 453 30.97 31.72 34.50
C SER A 453 32.24 30.87 34.31
N PRO A 454 33.10 30.77 35.32
CA PRO A 454 34.31 29.94 35.24
C PRO A 454 34.02 28.47 34.90
N HIS A 455 32.86 27.95 35.35
CA HIS A 455 32.45 26.58 35.07
C HIS A 455 32.03 26.40 33.60
N GLU A 456 31.23 27.31 33.05
CA GLU A 456 30.87 27.28 31.63
C GLU A 456 32.11 27.44 30.74
N LEU A 457 33.04 28.33 31.10
CA LEU A 457 34.28 28.51 30.36
C LEU A 457 35.14 27.25 30.31
N ALA A 458 35.14 26.44 31.37
CA ALA A 458 35.85 25.15 31.37
C ALA A 458 35.19 24.15 30.41
N ILE A 459 33.86 24.04 30.40
CA ILE A 459 33.15 23.16 29.47
C ILE A 459 33.33 23.63 28.02
N LEU A 460 33.23 24.94 27.77
CA LEU A 460 33.47 25.51 26.45
C LEU A 460 34.91 25.28 25.99
N TYR A 461 35.90 25.36 26.88
CA TYR A 461 37.27 25.01 26.54
C TYR A 461 37.35 23.58 26.03
N GLU A 462 36.75 22.61 26.72
CA GLU A 462 36.72 21.22 26.27
C GLU A 462 35.99 21.08 24.93
N PHE A 463 34.85 21.75 24.77
CA PHE A 463 34.10 21.76 23.51
C PHE A 463 34.93 22.29 22.33
N TYR A 464 35.58 23.45 22.48
CA TYR A 464 36.36 24.03 21.40
C TYR A 464 37.68 23.30 21.16
N SER A 465 38.34 22.80 22.20
CA SER A 465 39.67 22.18 22.09
C SER A 465 39.61 20.68 21.74
N GLN A 466 38.73 19.90 22.39
CA GLN A 466 38.64 18.46 22.19
C GLN A 466 37.62 18.10 21.11
N THR A 467 36.41 18.65 21.20
CA THR A 467 35.32 18.30 20.29
C THR A 467 35.52 18.95 18.94
N LEU A 468 35.64 20.27 18.89
CA LEU A 468 35.81 21.01 17.64
C LEU A 468 37.27 21.01 17.13
N LYS A 469 38.27 20.75 17.98
CA LYS A 469 39.70 20.82 17.61
C LYS A 469 40.08 22.18 17.00
N CYS A 470 39.60 23.25 17.63
CA CYS A 470 39.93 24.63 17.28
C CYS A 470 41.44 24.87 17.50
N PRO A 471 42.12 25.63 16.61
CA PRO A 471 43.53 25.97 16.80
C PRO A 471 43.75 26.68 18.14
N GLY A 472 44.77 26.22 18.88
CA GLY A 472 45.23 26.82 20.15
C GLY A 472 45.64 28.27 19.98
#